data_AF-A0A927N667-F1
#
_entry.id   AF-A0A927N667-F1
#
_cell.length_a   1.000
_cell.length_b   1.000
_cell.length_c   1.000
_cell.angle_alpha   90.00
_cell.angle_beta   90.00
_cell.angle_gamma   90.00
#
_symmetry.space_group_name_H-M   'P 1'
#
loop_
_entity.id
_entity.type
_entity.pdbx_description
1 polymer ?
#
loop_
_entity_poly.entity_id
_entity_poly.type
_entity_poly.pdbx_seq_one_letter_code
_entity_poly.pdbx_strand_id
1 'polypeptide(L)'
;MTTHLQRLMYFDVEWEHVFLRLRFDEHYDVLRRRELDEHRLRFYRLAMHISLVAKPLVILDGDFPDRQGMLDIAEHNLGQALTFLR
;
A
#
# COMPACT_ATOMS: atom_id res chain seq x y z
N MET A 1 -1.46 16.73 -8.64
CA MET A 1 0.00 16.53 -8.56
C MET A 1 0.51 17.12 -7.25
N THR A 2 0.62 16.31 -6.20
CA THR A 2 1.31 16.69 -4.96
C THR A 2 2.57 15.85 -4.83
N THR A 3 3.68 16.56 -4.84
CA THR A 3 5.08 16.15 -4.64
C THR A 3 5.26 15.02 -3.62
N HIS A 4 5.89 13.92 -4.06
CA HIS A 4 6.04 12.64 -3.36
C HIS A 4 6.98 12.61 -2.13
N LEU A 5 7.35 13.76 -1.56
CA LEU A 5 8.26 13.83 -0.40
C LEU A 5 7.66 14.65 0.75
N GLN A 6 6.49 14.26 1.25
CA GLN A 6 5.84 14.97 2.37
C GLN A 6 5.95 14.28 3.73
N ARG A 7 6.61 13.13 3.85
CA ARG A 7 6.75 12.41 5.14
C ARG A 7 8.11 11.74 5.26
N LEU A 8 9.16 12.52 5.52
CA LEU A 8 10.35 11.98 6.21
C LEU A 8 9.93 11.78 7.67
N MET A 9 9.25 10.67 7.95
CA MET A 9 8.93 10.29 9.32
C MET A 9 9.83 9.13 9.72
N TYR A 10 10.19 9.09 11.00
CA TYR A 10 10.86 7.94 11.58
C TYR A 10 9.88 6.77 11.55
N PHE A 11 10.09 5.88 10.59
CA PHE A 11 9.30 4.69 10.38
C PHE A 11 10.17 3.46 10.51
N ASP A 12 9.52 2.34 10.82
CA ASP A 12 10.15 1.03 10.78
C ASP A 12 10.52 0.69 9.34
N VAL A 13 11.67 0.04 9.16
CA VAL A 13 12.23 -0.28 7.83
C VAL A 13 11.28 -1.17 7.04
N GLU A 14 10.55 -2.07 7.69
CA GLU A 14 9.56 -2.94 7.07
C GLU A 14 8.40 -2.18 6.43
N TRP A 15 7.99 -1.03 7.00
CA TRP A 15 6.95 -0.18 6.40
C TRP A 15 7.41 0.34 5.03
N GLU A 16 8.64 0.85 4.97
CA GLU A 16 9.23 1.35 3.73
C GLU A 16 9.37 0.23 2.70
N HIS A 17 9.81 -0.96 3.12
CA HIS A 17 9.94 -2.10 2.22
C HIS A 17 8.61 -2.58 1.63
N VAL A 18 7.53 -2.54 2.41
CA VAL A 18 6.18 -2.86 1.91
C VAL A 18 5.76 -1.85 0.83
N PHE A 19 6.05 -0.57 1.02
CA PHE A 19 5.73 0.47 0.07
C PHE A 19 6.60 0.42 -1.20
N LEU A 20 7.91 0.18 -1.05
CA LEU A 20 8.84 -0.01 -2.17
C LEU A 20 8.41 -1.21 -3.02
N ARG A 21 7.96 -2.30 -2.40
CA ARG A 21 7.47 -3.46 -3.14
C ARG A 21 6.24 -3.15 -3.98
N LEU A 22 5.27 -2.40 -3.43
CA LEU A 22 4.10 -1.95 -4.20
C LEU A 22 4.50 -1.07 -5.39
N ARG A 23 5.49 -0.19 -5.21
CA ARG A 23 5.88 0.80 -6.22
C ARG A 23 6.74 0.22 -7.35
N PHE A 24 7.62 -0.71 -7.01
CA PHE A 24 8.64 -1.22 -7.94
C PHE A 24 8.38 -2.64 -8.41
N ASP A 25 7.45 -3.37 -7.77
CA ASP A 25 7.02 -4.72 -8.14
C ASP A 25 8.17 -5.64 -8.55
N GLU A 26 8.27 -6.02 -9.83
CA GLU A 26 9.35 -6.88 -10.37
C GLU A 26 10.77 -6.33 -10.15
N HIS A 27 10.92 -5.02 -10.00
CA HIS A 27 12.20 -4.37 -9.74
C HIS A 27 12.52 -4.23 -8.24
N TYR A 28 11.63 -4.65 -7.34
CA TYR A 28 11.86 -4.52 -5.90
C TYR A 28 13.09 -5.29 -5.39
N ASP A 29 13.44 -6.40 -6.03
CA ASP A 29 14.47 -7.31 -5.52
C ASP A 29 15.85 -6.65 -5.36
N VAL A 30 16.18 -5.64 -6.18
CA VAL A 30 17.44 -4.87 -6.06
C VAL A 30 17.47 -3.98 -4.81
N LEU A 31 16.30 -3.66 -4.24
CA LEU A 31 16.14 -2.85 -3.04
C LEU A 31 15.93 -3.69 -1.78
N ARG A 32 15.82 -5.03 -1.90
CA ARG A 32 15.45 -5.92 -0.80
C ARG A 32 16.55 -6.03 0.25
N ARG A 33 16.17 -5.94 1.53
CA ARG A 33 17.05 -6.26 2.67
C ARG A 33 16.76 -7.66 3.19
N ARG A 34 17.79 -8.32 3.73
CA ARG A 34 17.72 -9.71 4.23
C ARG A 34 17.20 -9.83 5.66
N GLU A 35 17.39 -8.79 6.47
CA GLU A 35 17.09 -8.78 7.90
C GLU A 35 15.81 -7.97 8.15
N LEU A 36 14.68 -8.46 7.64
CA LEU A 36 13.37 -7.87 7.85
C LEU A 36 12.53 -8.79 8.74
N ASP A 37 11.81 -8.21 9.69
CA ASP A 37 10.89 -8.97 10.53
C ASP A 37 9.63 -9.32 9.73
N GLU A 38 9.42 -10.62 9.47
CA GLU A 38 8.28 -11.10 8.68
C GLU A 38 6.92 -10.85 9.35
N HIS A 39 6.84 -10.78 10.68
CA HIS A 39 5.60 -10.42 11.37
C HIS A 39 5.25 -8.96 11.14
N ARG A 40 6.25 -8.07 11.22
CA ARG A 40 6.08 -6.64 10.88
C ARG A 40 5.72 -6.46 9.41
N LEU A 41 6.38 -7.18 8.51
CA LEU A 41 6.03 -7.16 7.08
C LEU A 41 4.58 -7.61 6.83
N ARG A 42 4.14 -8.71 7.46
CA ARG A 42 2.76 -9.18 7.35
C ARG A 42 1.76 -8.12 7.84
N PHE A 43 2.05 -7.49 8.98
CA PHE A 43 1.22 -6.42 9.53
C PHE A 43 1.17 -5.19 8.62
N TYR A 44 2.30 -4.71 8.12
CA TYR A 44 2.33 -3.53 7.26
C TYR A 44 1.75 -3.76 5.87
N ARG A 45 1.83 -4.98 5.31
CA ARG A 45 1.11 -5.34 4.08
C ARG A 45 -0.40 -5.24 4.28
N LEU A 46 -0.93 -5.77 5.39
CA LEU A 46 -2.34 -5.63 5.74
C LEU A 46 -2.72 -4.15 5.87
N ALA A 47 -1.95 -3.37 6.63
CA ALA A 47 -2.21 -1.93 6.80
C ALA A 47 -2.19 -1.16 5.46
N MET A 48 -1.28 -1.52 4.56
CA MET A 48 -1.20 -0.95 3.22
C MET A 48 -2.45 -1.28 2.39
N HIS A 49 -2.90 -2.54 2.37
CA HIS A 49 -4.13 -2.90 1.66
C HIS A 49 -5.35 -2.17 2.22
N ILE A 50 -5.51 -2.08 3.54
CA ILE A 50 -6.59 -1.30 4.17
C ILE A 50 -6.52 0.18 3.73
N SER A 51 -5.32 0.77 3.69
CA SER A 51 -5.15 2.15 3.20
C SER A 51 -5.54 2.30 1.73
N LEU A 52 -5.33 1.27 0.91
CA LEU A 52 -5.69 1.25 -0.51
C LEU A 52 -7.17 0.90 -0.76
N VAL A 53 -7.91 0.47 0.27
CA VAL A 53 -9.38 0.49 0.26
C VAL A 53 -9.87 1.90 0.60
N ALA A 54 -9.39 2.47 1.71
CA ALA A 54 -9.93 3.73 2.23
C ALA A 54 -9.63 4.94 1.33
N LYS A 55 -8.41 5.07 0.81
CA LYS A 55 -8.00 6.25 0.04
C LYS A 55 -8.77 6.43 -1.27
N PRO A 56 -8.95 5.39 -2.12
CA PRO A 56 -9.80 5.53 -3.30
C PRO A 56 -11.22 5.95 -2.95
N LEU A 57 -11.83 5.38 -1.89
CA LEU A 57 -13.17 5.77 -1.47
C LEU A 57 -13.26 7.25 -1.08
N VAL A 58 -12.27 7.79 -0.37
CA VAL A 58 -12.19 9.23 -0.07
C VAL A 58 -12.01 10.08 -1.34
N ILE A 59 -11.26 9.60 -2.34
CA ILE A 59 -11.12 10.28 -3.63
C ILE A 59 -12.47 10.35 -4.37
N LEU A 60 -13.29 9.31 -4.24
CA LEU A 60 -14.62 9.24 -4.86
C LEU A 60 -15.66 10.17 -4.25
N ASP A 61 -15.38 10.78 -3.09
CA ASP A 61 -16.22 11.84 -2.54
C ASP A 61 -16.09 13.17 -3.33
N GLY A 62 -15.11 13.27 -4.24
CA GLY A 62 -14.94 14.39 -5.16
C GLY A 62 -15.18 14.02 -6.64
N ASP A 63 -14.92 14.97 -7.54
CA ASP A 63 -15.17 14.81 -9.00
C ASP A 63 -14.05 14.04 -9.73
N PHE A 64 -13.53 12.96 -9.14
CA PHE A 64 -12.49 12.17 -9.80
C PHE A 64 -13.06 11.48 -11.05
N PRO A 65 -12.43 11.66 -12.24
CA PRO A 65 -13.04 11.28 -13.52
C PRO A 65 -13.15 9.76 -13.72
N ASP A 66 -12.19 8.98 -13.22
CA ASP A 66 -12.20 7.52 -13.33
C ASP A 66 -12.73 6.87 -12.05
N ARG A 67 -14.05 6.94 -11.88
CA ARG A 67 -14.73 6.37 -10.71
C ARG A 67 -14.56 4.86 -10.63
N GLN A 68 -14.68 4.17 -11.76
CA GLN A 68 -14.63 2.70 -11.80
C GLN A 68 -13.22 2.21 -11.43
N GLY A 69 -12.17 2.83 -11.97
CA GLY A 69 -10.80 2.47 -11.61
C GLY A 69 -10.51 2.60 -10.11
N MET A 70 -11.06 3.62 -9.43
CA MET A 70 -10.93 3.75 -7.97
C MET A 70 -11.67 2.64 -7.21
N LEU A 71 -12.85 2.24 -7.67
CA LEU A 71 -13.60 1.13 -7.08
C LEU A 71 -12.88 -0.20 -7.29
N ASP A 72 -12.34 -0.44 -8.48
CA ASP A 72 -11.60 -1.67 -8.81
C ASP A 72 -10.35 -1.80 -7.92
N ILE A 73 -9.64 -0.68 -7.68
CA ILE A 73 -8.50 -0.64 -6.74
C ILE A 73 -8.97 -0.99 -5.32
N ALA A 74 -10.07 -0.41 -4.85
CA ALA A 74 -10.59 -0.65 -3.51
C ALA A 74 -11.04 -2.12 -3.34
N GLU A 75 -11.77 -2.67 -4.31
CA GLU A 75 -12.26 -4.05 -4.28
C GLU A 75 -11.10 -5.06 -4.30
N HIS A 76 -10.12 -4.85 -5.18
CA HIS A 76 -8.93 -5.70 -5.23
C HIS A 76 -8.19 -5.73 -3.88
N ASN A 77 -7.95 -4.55 -3.29
CA ASN A 77 -7.24 -4.45 -2.01
C ASN A 77 -8.05 -4.98 -0.83
N LEU A 78 -9.39 -4.90 -0.87
CA LEU A 78 -10.24 -5.55 0.11
C LEU A 78 -10.06 -7.07 0.07
N GLY A 79 -10.07 -7.66 -1.14
CA GLY A 79 -9.78 -9.08 -1.32
C GLY A 79 -8.42 -9.49 -0.78
N GLN A 80 -7.37 -8.70 -1.05
CA GLN A 80 -6.03 -8.93 -0.51
C GLN A 80 -6.00 -8.84 1.03
N ALA A 81 -6.63 -7.82 1.62
CA ALA A 81 -6.66 -7.65 3.08
C ALA A 81 -7.33 -8.84 3.79
N LEU A 82 -8.42 -9.37 3.24
CA LEU A 82 -9.14 -10.52 3.81
C LEU A 82 -8.29 -11.79 3.83
N THR A 83 -7.26 -11.92 2.98
CA THR A 83 -6.35 -13.08 3.01
C THR A 83 -5.50 -13.15 4.28
N PHE A 84 -5.34 -12.04 5.00
CA PHE A 84 -4.58 -11.97 6.25
C PHE A 84 -5.37 -12.42 7.49
N LEU A 85 -6.69 -12.55 7.37
CA LEU A 85 -7.62 -12.96 8.44
C LEU A 85 -7.86 -14.47 8.49
N ARG A 86 -7.25 -15.22 7.57
CA ARG A 86 -7.30 -16.68 7.50
C ARG A 86 -6.09 -17.30 8.19
#